data_AF-A3XLC4-F1
#
_entry.id   AF-A3XLC4-F1
#
_cell.length_a   1.000
_cell.length_b   1.000
_cell.length_c   1.000
_cell.angle_alpha   90.00
_cell.angle_beta   90.00
_cell.angle_gamma   90.00
#
_symmetry.space_group_name_H-M   'P 1'
#
loop_
_entity.id
_entity.type
_entity.pdbx_description
1 polymer ?
#
loop_
_entity_poly.entity_id
_entity_poly.type
_entity_poly.pdbx_seq_one_letter_code
_entity_poly.pdbx_strand_id
1 'polypeptide(L)'
;MRLDEKDRKFVKDWKEKREGKFQFILGIVLQVILGALTYKLVITYFSGSMFDQMDFVLFGAIGLILGIVVGFLKYRKNEKRYARLTR
;
A
#
# COMPACT_ATOMS: atom_id res chain seq x y z
N MET A 1 11.74 -27.57 -12.01
CA MET A 1 11.75 -26.44 -12.95
C MET A 1 12.70 -25.37 -12.43
N ARG A 2 13.66 -24.88 -13.22
CA ARG A 2 14.48 -23.72 -12.82
C ARG A 2 13.57 -22.50 -12.81
N LEU A 3 13.33 -21.90 -11.65
CA LEU A 3 12.66 -20.61 -11.53
C LEU A 3 13.41 -19.58 -12.37
N ASP A 4 12.68 -18.85 -13.19
CA ASP A 4 13.16 -17.69 -13.93
C ASP A 4 13.71 -16.63 -12.95
N GLU A 5 14.66 -15.83 -13.40
CA GLU A 5 15.44 -14.92 -12.54
C GLU A 5 14.54 -13.88 -11.85
N LYS A 6 13.47 -13.46 -12.54
CA LYS A 6 12.41 -12.58 -12.01
C LYS A 6 11.64 -13.21 -10.85
N ASP A 7 11.28 -14.49 -10.97
CA ASP A 7 10.51 -15.18 -9.93
C ASP A 7 11.40 -15.51 -8.73
N ARG A 8 12.68 -15.78 -8.95
CA ARG A 8 13.66 -15.97 -7.88
C ARG A 8 13.82 -14.70 -7.04
N LYS A 9 13.91 -13.54 -7.69
CA LYS A 9 13.96 -12.23 -7.02
C LYS A 9 12.67 -11.96 -6.24
N PHE A 10 11.50 -12.24 -6.83
CA PHE A 10 10.22 -12.12 -6.13
C PHE A 10 10.16 -13.00 -4.88
N VAL A 11 10.58 -14.27 -4.95
CA VAL A 11 10.57 -15.19 -3.80
C VAL A 11 11.46 -14.66 -2.67
N LYS A 12 12.67 -14.16 -2.98
CA LYS A 12 13.59 -13.58 -1.99
C LYS A 12 12.99 -12.32 -1.35
N ASP A 13 12.58 -11.35 -2.16
CA ASP A 13 12.01 -10.08 -1.68
C ASP A 13 10.71 -10.30 -0.90
N TRP A 14 9.88 -11.26 -1.33
CA TRP A 14 8.64 -11.59 -0.64
C TRP A 14 8.90 -12.26 0.70
N LYS A 15 9.92 -13.12 0.79
CA LYS A 15 10.30 -13.77 2.05
C LYS A 15 10.67 -12.73 3.11
N GLU A 16 11.50 -11.75 2.77
CA GLU A 16 11.86 -10.63 3.66
C GLU A 16 10.63 -9.80 4.05
N LYS A 17 9.78 -9.43 3.09
CA LYS A 17 8.55 -8.66 3.35
C LYS A 17 7.51 -9.44 4.17
N ARG A 18 7.53 -10.77 4.09
CA ARG A 18 6.64 -11.67 4.84
C ARG A 18 7.05 -11.78 6.30
N GLU A 19 8.31 -11.61 6.64
CA GLU A 19 8.75 -11.50 8.04
C GLU A 19 8.34 -10.13 8.61
N GLY A 20 8.45 -9.07 7.79
CA GLY A 20 8.01 -7.71 8.12
C GLY A 20 6.55 -7.38 7.75
N LYS A 21 5.58 -8.30 7.90
CA LYS A 21 4.16 -8.09 7.43
C LYS A 21 3.57 -6.77 7.91
N PHE A 22 3.84 -6.42 9.17
CA PHE A 22 3.35 -5.19 9.77
C PHE A 22 3.96 -3.95 9.10
N GLN A 23 5.28 -3.93 8.88
CA GLN A 23 5.97 -2.85 8.17
C GLN A 23 5.51 -2.73 6.71
N PHE A 24 5.24 -3.86 6.03
CA PHE A 24 4.72 -3.87 4.66
C PHE A 24 3.32 -3.26 4.57
N ILE A 25 2.40 -3.68 5.44
CA ILE A 25 1.03 -3.14 5.46
C ILE A 25 1.07 -1.66 5.87
N LEU A 26 1.82 -1.31 6.91
CA LEU A 26 1.95 0.07 7.38
C LEU A 26 2.57 0.99 6.32
N GLY A 27 3.57 0.51 5.58
CA GLY A 27 4.15 1.26 4.45
C GLY A 27 3.15 1.51 3.33
N ILE A 28 2.32 0.52 2.98
CA ILE A 28 1.23 0.71 2.00
C ILE A 28 0.19 1.69 2.51
N VAL A 29 -0.19 1.58 3.78
CA VAL A 29 -1.16 2.49 4.42
C VAL A 29 -0.67 3.93 4.36
N LEU A 30 0.57 4.18 4.76
CA LEU A 30 1.19 5.50 4.68
C LEU A 30 1.20 6.04 3.25
N GLN A 31 1.58 5.22 2.26
CA GLN A 31 1.59 5.65 0.86
C GLN A 31 0.20 6.07 0.36
N VAL A 32 -0.83 5.31 0.73
CA VAL A 32 -2.22 5.63 0.33
C VAL A 32 -2.70 6.92 1.01
N ILE A 33 -2.42 7.09 2.31
CA ILE A 33 -2.76 8.32 3.04
C ILE A 33 -2.04 9.52 2.43
N LEU A 34 -0.73 9.43 2.24
CA LEU A 34 0.06 10.52 1.63
C LEU A 34 -0.44 10.86 0.23
N GLY A 35 -0.79 9.86 -0.58
CA GLY A 35 -1.40 10.06 -1.89
C GLY A 35 -2.73 10.82 -1.82
N ALA A 36 -3.63 10.41 -0.92
CA ALA A 36 -4.92 11.06 -0.72
C ALA A 36 -4.76 12.52 -0.25
N LEU A 37 -3.85 12.75 0.70
CA LEU A 37 -3.55 14.09 1.21
C LEU A 37 -2.95 14.99 0.12
N THR A 38 -2.00 14.46 -0.66
CA THR A 38 -1.38 15.21 -1.77
C THR A 38 -2.41 15.58 -2.82
N TYR A 39 -3.29 14.63 -3.20
CA TYR A 39 -4.36 14.88 -4.15
C TYR A 39 -5.29 16.01 -3.69
N LYS A 40 -5.73 15.96 -2.42
CA LYS A 40 -6.58 17.02 -1.87
C LYS A 40 -5.85 18.35 -1.83
N LEU A 41 -4.59 18.39 -1.39
CA LEU A 41 -3.78 19.61 -1.34
C LEU A 41 -3.63 20.27 -2.73
N VAL A 42 -3.41 19.47 -3.77
CA VAL A 42 -3.35 19.94 -5.16
C VAL A 42 -4.71 20.50 -5.60
N ILE A 43 -5.81 19.81 -5.34
CA ILE A 43 -7.16 20.31 -5.68
C ILE A 43 -7.48 21.60 -4.93
N THR A 44 -7.16 21.68 -3.65
CA THR A 44 -7.37 22.86 -2.82
C THR A 44 -6.60 24.06 -3.36
N TYR A 45 -5.34 23.85 -3.79
CA TYR A 45 -4.53 24.88 -4.46
C TYR A 45 -5.19 25.39 -5.75
N PHE A 46 -5.72 24.50 -6.60
CA PHE A 46 -6.36 24.90 -7.86
C PHE A 46 -7.77 25.49 -7.69
N SER A 47 -8.53 25.06 -6.68
CA SER A 47 -9.91 25.51 -6.44
C SER A 47 -10.02 26.78 -5.61
N GLY A 48 -8.91 27.29 -5.07
CA GLY A 48 -8.90 28.45 -4.17
C GLY A 48 -9.66 28.22 -2.85
N SER A 49 -10.05 26.99 -2.56
CA SER A 49 -10.74 26.62 -1.32
C SER A 49 -9.74 26.59 -0.16
N MET A 50 -10.19 26.93 1.06
CA MET A 50 -9.36 26.69 2.25
C MET A 50 -9.40 25.21 2.62
N PHE A 51 -8.26 24.70 3.06
CA PHE A 51 -8.13 23.34 3.57
C PHE A 51 -8.79 23.26 4.95
N ASP A 52 -10.02 22.75 5.02
CA ASP A 52 -10.71 22.54 6.30
C ASP A 52 -10.05 21.37 7.05
N GLN A 53 -9.82 21.57 8.34
CA GLN A 53 -9.32 20.54 9.25
C GLN A 53 -10.26 19.33 9.30
N MET A 54 -11.57 19.55 9.12
CA MET A 54 -12.55 18.46 9.09
C MET A 54 -12.39 17.57 7.85
N ASP A 55 -12.08 18.17 6.70
CA ASP A 55 -11.77 17.46 5.45
C ASP A 55 -10.49 16.63 5.58
N PHE A 56 -9.47 17.17 6.25
CA PHE A 56 -8.22 16.44 6.50
C PHE A 56 -8.45 15.14 7.27
N VAL A 57 -9.24 15.20 8.34
CA VAL A 57 -9.56 14.04 9.17
C VAL A 57 -10.35 13.01 8.37
N LEU A 58 -11.33 13.46 7.58
CA LEU A 58 -12.15 12.58 6.76
C LEU A 58 -11.32 11.85 5.68
N PHE A 59 -10.50 12.59 4.93
CA PHE A 59 -9.62 12.02 3.91
C PHE A 59 -8.51 11.15 4.51
N GLY A 60 -7.97 11.51 5.68
CA GLY A 60 -7.01 10.70 6.41
C GLY A 60 -7.61 9.37 6.87
N ALA A 61 -8.83 9.38 7.41
CA ALA A 61 -9.54 8.18 7.83
C ALA A 61 -9.88 7.26 6.64
N ILE A 62 -10.38 7.84 5.53
CA ILE A 62 -10.65 7.10 4.29
C ILE A 62 -9.36 6.50 3.73
N GLY A 63 -8.28 7.28 3.68
CA GLY A 63 -6.96 6.84 3.23
C GLY A 63 -6.39 5.72 4.10
N LEU A 64 -6.61 5.76 5.42
CA LEU A 64 -6.20 4.71 6.35
C LEU A 64 -6.96 3.41 6.08
N ILE A 65 -8.29 3.46 5.96
CA ILE A 65 -9.12 2.28 5.67
C ILE A 65 -8.72 1.67 4.33
N LEU A 66 -8.62 2.48 3.28
CA LEU A 66 -8.15 2.03 1.96
C LEU A 66 -6.74 1.45 2.03
N GLY A 67 -5.84 2.10 2.75
CA GLY A 67 -4.48 1.64 2.99
C GLY A 67 -4.43 0.24 3.59
N ILE A 68 -5.24 -0.02 4.63
CA ILE A 68 -5.30 -1.31 5.32
C ILE A 68 -5.86 -2.37 4.37
N VAL A 69 -6.96 -2.07 3.66
CA VAL A 69 -7.58 -2.98 2.71
C VAL A 69 -6.62 -3.33 1.56
N VAL A 70 -5.98 -2.33 0.96
CA VAL A 70 -5.01 -2.53 -0.12
C VAL A 70 -3.79 -3.32 0.38
N GLY A 71 -3.28 -2.99 1.57
CA GLY A 71 -2.20 -3.73 2.22
C GLY A 71 -2.54 -5.21 2.39
N PHE A 72 -3.74 -5.50 2.90
CA PHE A 72 -4.23 -6.87 3.08
C PHE A 72 -4.43 -7.61 1.75
N LEU A 73 -5.05 -6.98 0.75
CA LEU A 73 -5.26 -7.59 -0.57
C LEU A 73 -3.93 -7.88 -1.28
N LYS A 74 -2.98 -6.93 -1.27
CA LYS A 74 -1.63 -7.14 -1.80
C LYS A 74 -0.93 -8.27 -1.08
N TYR A 75 -1.02 -8.29 0.25
CA TYR A 75 -0.41 -9.35 1.05
C TYR A 75 -0.95 -10.73 0.66
N ARG A 76 -2.28 -10.87 0.59
CA ARG A 76 -2.92 -12.13 0.22
C ARG A 76 -2.58 -12.56 -1.22
N LYS A 77 -2.55 -11.62 -2.18
CA LYS A 77 -2.21 -11.92 -3.59
C LYS A 77 -0.77 -12.40 -3.73
N ASN A 78 0.16 -11.78 -3.01
CA ASN A 78 1.57 -12.14 -3.03
C ASN A 78 1.85 -13.47 -2.31
N GLU A 79 1.19 -13.76 -1.18
CA GLU A 79 1.24 -15.10 -0.55
C GLU A 79 0.80 -16.19 -1.53
N LYS A 80 -0.30 -15.98 -2.28
CA LYS A 80 -0.77 -16.94 -3.29
C LYS A 80 0.22 -17.13 -4.43
N ARG A 81 0.94 -16.08 -4.85
CA ARG A 81 1.99 -16.18 -5.88
C ARG A 81 3.21 -16.92 -5.32
N TYR A 82 3.63 -16.61 -4.10
CA TYR A 82 4.75 -17.25 -3.44
C TYR A 82 4.52 -18.76 -3.26
N ALA A 83 3.35 -19.15 -2.75
CA ALA A 83 2.99 -20.56 -2.57
C ALA A 83 2.94 -21.36 -3.87
N ARG A 84 2.65 -20.70 -5.02
CA ARG A 84 2.71 -21.33 -6.34
C ARG A 84 4.12 -21.49 -6.89
N LEU A 85 5.05 -20.62 -6.48
CA LEU A 85 6.44 -20.63 -6.97
C LEU A 85 7.37 -21.49 -6.09
N THR A 86 6.95 -21.82 -4.87
CA THR A 86 7.70 -22.66 -3.92
C THR A 86 7.13 -24.07 -3.73
N ARG A 87 6.00 -24.41 -4.37
CA ARG A 87 5.52 -25.79 -4.55
C ARG A 87 6.13 -26.39 -5.81
#